data_AF-A0A1A8ADR3-F1
#
_entry.id   AF-A0A1A8ADR3-F1
#
_cell.length_a   1.000
_cell.length_b   1.000
_cell.length_c   1.000
_cell.angle_alpha   90.00
_cell.angle_beta   90.00
_cell.angle_gamma   90.00
#
_symmetry.space_group_name_H-M   'P 1'
#
loop_
_entity.id
_entity.type
_entity.pdbx_description
1 polymer ?
#
loop_
_entity_poly.entity_id
_entity_poly.type
_entity_poly.pdbx_seq_one_letter_code
_entity_poly.pdbx_strand_id
1 'polypeptide(L)'
;MEYRGSLVIISTCLVLLVSCFLADLDVTLPVMYVTVAAVLWLCWGWLRRRDGGTHQRVCVLVLGDIGRSPRMQYHALSLSKHGYQVTLVGFLGSRPHQGVLDRKKIQIVAISEVKGLQAGPKLLTYAVKVVVQSLQLLRLLLTMKLQAHLLMQNPPGLPGIAVAWLVCALRGTTFIIDWHNYGYTIMALSLGAAHPVVRLAKWYEHLFGRLSTLNLCVTNAMKNDLQKNWGIEATTLHDRPASVFGKTSLNLQHELFCRLANTYPEFQHPGTVGEETKAEATVFTVCSPNDGSVTLWRDRPALLVSSTSWTGRTLLPYSFNQNSRTTSVCLCFPHQILLMI
;
A
#
# COMPACT_ATOMS: atom_id res chain seq x y z
N MET A 1 27.39 -1.13 22.21
CA MET A 1 27.16 -0.21 23.35
C MET A 1 25.68 -0.08 23.73
N GLU A 2 24.71 -0.22 22.82
CA GLU A 2 23.25 -0.15 23.14
C GLU A 2 22.76 -1.20 24.15
N TYR A 3 23.23 -2.46 24.06
CA TYR A 3 22.81 -3.53 24.98
C TYR A 3 23.12 -3.26 26.46
N ARG A 4 24.25 -2.58 26.75
CA ARG A 4 24.65 -2.26 28.13
C ARG A 4 23.74 -1.22 28.78
N GLY A 5 23.27 -0.23 28.01
CA GLY A 5 22.33 0.78 28.51
C GLY A 5 20.95 0.20 28.82
N SER A 6 20.46 -0.71 27.97
CA SER A 6 19.17 -1.40 28.19
C SER A 6 19.22 -2.32 29.42
N LEU A 7 20.32 -3.05 29.61
CA LEU A 7 20.49 -3.92 30.78
C LEU A 7 20.53 -3.13 32.09
N VAL A 8 21.21 -1.98 32.11
CA VAL A 8 21.29 -1.11 33.30
C VAL A 8 19.90 -0.56 33.64
N ILE A 9 19.15 -0.02 32.67
CA ILE A 9 17.83 0.56 32.95
C ILE A 9 16.83 -0.53 33.37
N ILE A 10 16.80 -1.67 32.68
CA ILE A 10 15.94 -2.81 33.06
C ILE A 10 16.32 -3.29 34.46
N SER A 11 17.61 -3.43 34.76
CA SER A 11 18.08 -3.80 36.10
C SER A 11 17.70 -2.74 37.15
N THR A 12 17.76 -1.45 36.83
CA THR A 12 17.40 -0.38 37.77
C THR A 12 15.89 -0.35 38.03
N CYS A 13 15.06 -0.51 36.99
CA CYS A 13 13.60 -0.60 37.11
C CYS A 13 13.17 -1.87 37.85
N LEU A 14 13.83 -3.00 37.57
CA LEU A 14 13.57 -4.27 38.27
C LEU A 14 13.99 -4.17 39.74
N VAL A 15 15.14 -3.57 40.04
CA VAL A 15 15.60 -3.31 41.42
C VAL A 15 14.60 -2.41 42.13
N LEU A 16 14.12 -1.31 41.53
CA LEU A 16 13.12 -0.43 42.15
C LEU A 16 11.79 -1.15 42.42
N LEU A 17 11.29 -1.93 41.46
CA LEU A 17 10.06 -2.71 41.61
C LEU A 17 10.19 -3.80 42.68
N VAL A 18 11.28 -4.57 42.64
CA VAL A 18 11.56 -5.64 43.60
C VAL A 18 11.83 -5.06 45.00
N SER A 19 12.46 -3.89 45.11
CA SER A 19 12.65 -3.20 46.40
C SER A 19 11.32 -2.75 47.02
N CYS A 20 10.35 -2.33 46.20
CA CYS A 20 8.99 -2.03 46.66
C CYS A 20 8.20 -3.28 47.09
N PHE A 21 8.52 -4.45 46.53
CA PHE A 21 7.83 -5.72 46.84
C PHE A 21 8.48 -6.53 47.98
N LEU A 22 9.81 -6.42 48.15
CA LEU A 22 10.57 -7.13 49.20
C LEU A 22 10.63 -6.36 50.53
N ALA A 23 10.36 -5.06 50.51
CA ALA A 23 10.08 -4.33 51.73
C ALA A 23 8.69 -4.78 52.22
N ASP A 24 8.64 -5.69 53.20
CA ASP A 24 7.45 -6.14 53.96
C ASP A 24 6.76 -4.98 54.73
N LEU A 25 6.76 -3.76 54.20
CA LEU A 25 6.47 -2.54 54.93
C LEU A 25 5.22 -1.83 54.43
N ASP A 26 4.63 -1.13 55.39
CA ASP A 26 3.77 0.06 55.40
C ASP A 26 4.08 1.14 54.32
N VAL A 27 4.37 0.73 53.09
CA VAL A 27 4.60 1.59 51.94
C VAL A 27 3.25 2.21 51.60
N THR A 28 3.07 3.45 52.06
CA THR A 28 1.89 4.24 51.72
C THR A 28 1.66 4.17 50.21
N LEU A 29 0.43 3.81 49.81
CA LEU A 29 -0.07 3.82 48.42
C LEU A 29 0.56 4.90 47.51
N PRO A 30 0.73 6.17 47.94
CA PRO A 30 1.42 7.21 47.17
C PRO A 30 2.87 6.89 46.77
N VAL A 31 3.68 6.25 47.61
CA VAL A 31 5.07 5.89 47.26
C VAL A 31 5.08 4.88 46.12
N MET A 32 4.17 3.90 46.13
CA MET A 32 3.99 2.94 45.02
C MET A 32 3.59 3.64 43.72
N TYR A 33 2.66 4.60 43.76
CA TYR A 33 2.29 5.34 42.55
C TYR A 33 3.45 6.18 42.01
N VAL A 34 4.23 6.82 42.88
CA VAL A 34 5.40 7.61 42.49
C VAL A 34 6.48 6.74 41.87
N THR A 35 6.76 5.56 42.43
CA THR A 35 7.77 4.64 41.85
C THR A 35 7.33 4.09 40.50
N VAL A 36 6.06 3.70 40.37
CA VAL A 36 5.50 3.27 39.08
C VAL A 36 5.57 4.40 38.06
N ALA A 37 5.18 5.63 38.43
CA ALA A 37 5.26 6.79 37.53
C ALA A 37 6.69 7.10 37.10
N ALA A 38 7.66 7.04 38.02
CA ALA A 38 9.07 7.25 37.73
C ALA A 38 9.62 6.18 36.76
N VAL A 39 9.30 4.90 36.99
CA VAL A 39 9.68 3.81 36.09
C VAL A 39 9.07 3.99 34.70
N LEU A 40 7.77 4.33 34.63
CA LEU A 40 7.11 4.60 33.35
C LEU A 40 7.73 5.78 32.62
N TRP A 41 8.10 6.85 33.34
CA TRP A 41 8.77 8.02 32.77
C TRP A 41 10.18 7.69 32.24
N LEU A 42 10.96 6.89 32.97
CA LEU A 42 12.27 6.42 32.52
C LEU A 42 12.15 5.52 31.28
N CYS A 43 11.20 4.58 31.29
CA CYS A 43 10.90 3.71 30.15
C CYS A 43 10.47 4.53 28.92
N TRP A 44 9.64 5.55 29.12
CA TRP A 44 9.21 6.47 28.08
C TRP A 44 10.38 7.27 27.49
N GLY A 45 11.24 7.83 28.36
CA GLY A 45 12.45 8.53 27.95
C GLY A 45 13.41 7.63 27.17
N TRP A 46 13.57 6.37 27.59
CA TRP A 46 14.37 5.38 26.87
C TRP A 46 13.80 5.06 25.49
N LEU A 47 12.49 4.84 25.40
CA LEU A 47 11.82 4.46 24.16
C LEU A 47 11.88 5.58 23.10
N ARG A 48 12.02 6.83 23.54
CA ARG A 48 12.19 8.04 22.71
C ARG A 48 13.63 8.47 22.50
N ARG A 49 14.61 7.72 23.01
CA ARG A 49 16.03 8.10 22.93
C ARG A 49 16.49 8.09 21.46
N ARG A 50 16.79 9.28 20.94
CA ARG A 50 17.30 9.47 19.58
C ARG A 50 18.82 9.24 19.54
N ASP A 51 19.28 8.62 18.48
CA ASP A 51 20.70 8.61 18.08
C ASP A 51 20.95 9.63 16.94
N GLY A 52 22.22 9.89 16.62
CA GLY A 52 22.61 10.86 15.58
C GLY A 52 22.11 10.54 14.16
N GLY A 53 21.67 9.31 13.89
CA GLY A 53 21.13 8.89 12.59
C GLY A 53 19.60 8.94 12.51
N THR A 54 18.90 9.19 13.61
CA THR A 54 17.43 9.10 13.69
C THR A 54 16.74 9.97 12.64
N HIS A 55 17.21 11.20 12.46
CA HIS A 55 16.62 12.17 11.54
C HIS A 55 16.63 11.73 10.07
N GLN A 56 17.50 10.79 9.72
CA GLN A 56 17.60 10.25 8.36
C GLN A 56 16.80 8.94 8.19
N ARG A 57 16.17 8.39 9.24
CA ARG A 57 15.48 7.10 9.18
C ARG A 57 13.98 7.24 8.98
N VAL A 58 13.45 6.54 7.98
CA VAL A 58 12.03 6.51 7.66
C VAL A 58 11.56 5.07 7.53
N CYS A 59 10.50 4.73 8.24
CA CYS A 59 9.78 3.47 8.04
C CYS A 59 8.67 3.67 7.01
N VAL A 60 8.64 2.84 5.98
CA VAL A 60 7.55 2.77 5.00
C VAL A 60 6.81 1.47 5.28
N LEU A 61 5.59 1.58 5.81
CA LEU A 61 4.79 0.45 6.27
C LEU A 61 3.69 0.11 5.26
N VAL A 62 3.77 -1.13 4.76
CA VAL A 62 2.80 -1.77 3.87
C VAL A 62 2.24 -2.99 4.58
N LEU A 63 1.02 -2.96 5.11
CA LEU A 63 0.40 -4.17 5.68
C LEU A 63 -0.25 -5.01 4.58
N GLY A 64 0.57 -5.39 3.61
CA GLY A 64 0.21 -6.11 2.39
C GLY A 64 1.47 -6.55 1.65
N ASP A 65 1.28 -7.18 0.49
CA ASP A 65 2.39 -7.62 -0.36
C ASP A 65 3.16 -6.42 -0.92
N ILE A 66 4.44 -6.32 -0.55
CA ILE A 66 5.33 -5.25 -1.00
C ILE A 66 5.40 -5.23 -2.51
N GLY A 67 5.56 -6.39 -3.16
CA GLY A 67 5.71 -6.50 -4.60
C GLY A 67 4.49 -6.00 -5.38
N ARG A 68 3.31 -6.03 -4.75
CA ARG A 68 2.05 -5.55 -5.32
C ARG A 68 1.66 -4.13 -4.88
N SER A 69 2.57 -3.42 -4.22
CA SER A 69 2.35 -2.08 -3.69
C SER A 69 3.29 -1.05 -4.34
N PRO A 70 3.12 -0.76 -5.65
CA PRO A 70 4.06 0.07 -6.42
C PRO A 70 4.21 1.49 -5.85
N ARG A 71 3.14 2.13 -5.37
CA ARG A 71 3.20 3.46 -4.73
C ARG A 71 4.15 3.49 -3.55
N MET A 72 4.07 2.50 -2.67
CA MET A 72 4.94 2.45 -1.48
C MET A 72 6.38 2.14 -1.83
N GLN A 73 6.60 1.34 -2.87
CA GLN A 73 7.92 1.15 -3.45
C GLN A 73 8.47 2.46 -4.03
N TYR A 74 7.66 3.28 -4.70
CA TYR A 74 8.07 4.60 -5.19
C TYR A 74 8.34 5.60 -4.08
N HIS A 75 7.57 5.59 -2.99
CA HIS A 75 7.88 6.38 -1.80
C HIS A 75 9.24 5.97 -1.22
N ALA A 76 9.48 4.66 -1.05
CA ALA A 76 10.76 4.16 -0.56
C ALA A 76 11.94 4.58 -1.46
N LEU A 77 11.76 4.49 -2.78
CA LEU A 77 12.76 4.93 -3.75
C LEU A 77 13.02 6.43 -3.71
N SER A 78 11.97 7.25 -3.63
CA SER A 78 12.08 8.70 -3.57
C SER A 78 12.80 9.14 -2.29
N LEU A 79 12.41 8.61 -1.13
CA LEU A 79 13.07 8.88 0.15
C LEU A 79 14.55 8.50 0.13
N SER A 80 14.87 7.31 -0.39
CA SER A 80 16.26 6.84 -0.54
C SER A 80 17.11 7.76 -1.42
N LYS A 81 16.54 8.26 -2.54
CA LYS A 81 17.20 9.25 -3.42
C LYS A 81 17.50 10.57 -2.70
N HIS A 82 16.64 10.99 -1.78
CA HIS A 82 16.81 12.21 -0.98
C HIS A 82 17.65 12.01 0.29
N GLY A 83 18.37 10.89 0.40
CA GLY A 83 19.35 10.69 1.45
C GLY A 83 18.87 9.88 2.66
N TYR A 84 17.57 9.62 2.77
CA TYR A 84 17.00 8.86 3.89
C TYR A 84 17.40 7.37 3.83
N GLN A 85 17.57 6.77 5.01
CA GLN A 85 17.61 5.34 5.23
C GLN A 85 16.18 4.85 5.40
N VAL A 86 15.74 3.99 4.49
CA VAL A 86 14.35 3.54 4.44
C VAL A 86 14.26 2.12 4.95
N THR A 87 13.40 1.87 5.93
CA THR A 87 12.97 0.51 6.27
C THR A 87 11.61 0.24 5.67
N LEU A 88 11.55 -0.61 4.64
CA LEU A 88 10.32 -0.99 3.95
C LEU A 88 9.75 -2.26 4.59
N VAL A 89 8.63 -2.12 5.28
CA VAL A 89 8.00 -3.18 6.08
C VAL A 89 6.76 -3.71 5.38
N GLY A 90 6.62 -5.02 5.24
CA GLY A 90 5.41 -5.65 4.67
C GLY A 90 5.56 -7.13 4.34
N PHE A 91 4.59 -7.70 3.63
CA PHE A 91 4.63 -9.12 3.24
C PHE A 91 5.52 -9.33 2.01
N LEU A 92 6.33 -10.38 2.03
CA LEU A 92 7.16 -10.81 0.89
C LEU A 92 6.45 -11.89 0.09
N GLY A 93 5.32 -11.55 -0.53
CA GLY A 93 4.57 -12.47 -1.38
C GLY A 93 5.11 -12.48 -2.82
N SER A 94 5.27 -11.30 -3.39
CA SER A 94 5.74 -11.08 -4.76
C SER A 94 7.09 -10.35 -4.77
N ARG A 95 7.90 -10.56 -5.81
CA ARG A 95 9.21 -9.91 -5.94
C ARG A 95 9.03 -8.38 -6.08
N PRO A 96 9.66 -7.57 -5.21
CA PRO A 96 9.67 -6.11 -5.35
C PRO A 96 10.40 -5.65 -6.62
N HIS A 97 10.14 -4.41 -7.03
CA HIS A 97 10.80 -3.75 -8.14
C HIS A 97 12.33 -3.74 -7.94
N GLN A 98 13.10 -4.03 -9.00
CA GLN A 98 14.58 -4.16 -8.92
C GLN A 98 15.23 -2.94 -8.27
N GLY A 99 14.79 -1.74 -8.66
CA GLY A 99 15.30 -0.51 -8.05
C GLY A 99 15.20 -0.44 -6.52
N VAL A 100 14.23 -1.13 -5.89
CA VAL A 100 14.12 -1.23 -4.43
C VAL A 100 15.17 -2.19 -3.88
N LEU A 101 15.36 -3.33 -4.55
CA LEU A 101 16.31 -4.38 -4.17
C LEU A 101 17.77 -3.93 -4.33
N ASP A 102 18.06 -3.13 -5.36
CA ASP A 102 19.43 -2.70 -5.70
C ASP A 102 19.96 -1.60 -4.77
N ARG A 103 19.07 -0.93 -4.02
CA ARG A 103 19.43 0.26 -3.23
C ARG A 103 19.86 -0.13 -1.82
N LYS A 104 21.16 0.03 -1.52
CA LYS A 104 21.75 -0.18 -0.18
C LYS A 104 21.09 0.62 0.97
N LYS A 105 20.46 1.76 0.67
CA LYS A 105 19.75 2.58 1.67
C LYS A 105 18.33 2.10 1.99
N ILE A 106 17.82 1.10 1.27
CA ILE A 106 16.51 0.51 1.51
C ILE A 106 16.71 -0.87 2.13
N GLN A 107 16.23 -1.03 3.36
CA GLN A 107 16.20 -2.32 4.05
C GLN A 107 14.77 -2.85 4.03
N ILE A 108 14.57 -4.02 3.44
CA ILE A 108 13.27 -4.69 3.47
C ILE A 108 13.16 -5.54 4.73
N VAL A 109 12.05 -5.39 5.44
CA VAL A 109 11.75 -6.14 6.66
C VAL A 109 10.41 -6.84 6.48
N ALA A 110 10.47 -8.16 6.38
CA ALA A 110 9.29 -8.98 6.14
C ALA A 110 8.45 -9.12 7.41
N ILE A 111 7.13 -9.01 7.25
CA ILE A 111 6.15 -9.48 8.23
C ILE A 111 5.59 -10.81 7.71
N SER A 112 5.52 -11.82 8.57
CA SER A 112 4.82 -13.07 8.24
C SER A 112 3.31 -12.82 8.23
N GLU A 113 2.62 -13.27 7.19
CA GLU A 113 1.16 -13.24 7.20
C GLU A 113 0.63 -14.32 8.15
N VAL A 114 -0.20 -13.93 9.11
CA VAL A 114 -0.90 -14.88 9.98
C VAL A 114 -2.02 -15.56 9.17
N LYS A 115 -1.86 -16.85 8.88
CA LYS A 115 -2.82 -17.64 8.09
C LYS A 115 -4.13 -17.99 8.83
N GLY A 116 -4.27 -17.59 10.11
CA GLY A 116 -5.42 -17.90 10.95
C GLY A 116 -5.41 -19.34 11.46
N LEU A 117 -6.26 -19.64 12.45
CA LEU A 117 -6.51 -21.00 12.92
C LEU A 117 -7.23 -21.82 11.83
N GLN A 118 -6.77 -23.06 11.59
CA GLN A 118 -7.35 -23.94 10.58
C GLN A 118 -8.74 -24.50 10.96
N ALA A 119 -9.09 -24.43 12.25
CA ALA A 119 -10.36 -24.90 12.78
C ALA A 119 -10.95 -23.88 13.77
N GLY A 120 -12.29 -23.76 13.80
CA GLY A 120 -13.03 -22.92 14.75
C GLY A 120 -14.08 -21.99 14.09
N PRO A 121 -14.88 -21.28 14.90
CA PRO A 121 -15.85 -20.30 14.39
C PRO A 121 -15.12 -19.20 13.60
N LYS A 122 -15.60 -18.88 12.39
CA LYS A 122 -14.95 -17.91 11.49
C LYS A 122 -14.62 -16.59 12.19
N LEU A 123 -15.53 -16.07 13.02
CA LEU A 123 -15.33 -14.82 13.76
C LEU A 123 -14.14 -14.90 14.74
N LEU A 124 -14.00 -16.01 15.47
CA LEU A 124 -12.88 -16.22 16.40
C LEU A 124 -11.57 -16.35 15.63
N THR A 125 -11.56 -17.09 14.53
CA THR A 125 -10.37 -17.23 13.66
C THR A 125 -9.90 -15.87 13.15
N TYR A 126 -10.82 -15.01 12.70
CA TYR A 126 -10.50 -13.64 12.27
C TYR A 126 -10.00 -12.77 13.43
N ALA A 127 -10.65 -12.83 14.60
CA ALA A 127 -10.25 -12.07 15.78
C ALA A 127 -8.83 -12.46 16.23
N VAL A 128 -8.53 -13.76 16.31
CA VAL A 128 -7.19 -14.25 16.65
C VAL A 128 -6.16 -13.83 15.58
N LYS A 129 -6.49 -13.98 14.28
CA LYS A 129 -5.62 -13.51 13.20
C LYS A 129 -5.27 -12.03 13.38
N VAL A 130 -6.28 -11.19 13.66
CA VAL A 130 -6.12 -9.76 13.89
C VAL A 130 -5.23 -9.49 15.10
N VAL A 131 -5.49 -10.11 16.26
CA VAL A 131 -4.70 -9.90 17.47
C VAL A 131 -3.25 -10.31 17.28
N VAL A 132 -2.99 -11.50 16.74
CA VAL A 132 -1.63 -12.00 16.51
C VAL A 132 -0.88 -11.10 15.52
N GLN A 133 -1.53 -10.68 14.43
CA GLN A 133 -0.95 -9.77 13.46
C GLN A 133 -0.61 -8.40 14.09
N SER A 134 -1.45 -7.91 15.01
CA SER A 134 -1.24 -6.66 15.74
C SER A 134 -0.05 -6.74 16.66
N LEU A 135 0.06 -7.82 17.44
CA LEU A 135 1.16 -8.05 18.38
C LEU A 135 2.48 -8.23 17.62
N GLN A 136 2.45 -8.93 16.48
CA GLN A 136 3.61 -9.08 15.61
C GLN A 136 4.08 -7.73 15.07
N LEU A 137 3.16 -6.89 14.56
CA LEU A 137 3.48 -5.56 14.08
C LEU A 137 4.00 -4.65 15.20
N LEU A 138 3.33 -4.67 16.36
CA LEU A 138 3.74 -3.90 17.53
C LEU A 138 5.16 -4.27 17.98
N ARG A 139 5.43 -5.56 18.14
CA ARG A 139 6.76 -6.08 18.48
C ARG A 139 7.78 -5.61 17.46
N LEU A 140 7.50 -5.76 16.17
CA LEU A 140 8.42 -5.38 15.11
C LEU A 140 8.76 -3.88 15.17
N LEU A 141 7.75 -3.01 15.24
CA LEU A 141 7.96 -1.56 15.24
C LEU A 141 8.65 -1.06 16.51
N LEU A 142 8.47 -1.73 17.66
CA LEU A 142 9.15 -1.42 18.91
C LEU A 142 10.61 -1.93 18.96
N THR A 143 10.92 -3.07 18.33
CA THR A 143 12.28 -3.64 18.31
C THR A 143 13.18 -2.99 17.27
N MET A 144 12.61 -2.38 16.22
CA MET A 144 13.37 -1.62 15.23
C MET A 144 14.06 -0.40 15.84
N LYS A 145 15.14 0.07 15.20
CA LYS A 145 15.75 1.37 15.53
C LYS A 145 14.71 2.49 15.45
N LEU A 146 14.93 3.55 16.22
CA LEU A 146 14.03 4.69 16.25
C LEU A 146 13.96 5.37 14.88
N GLN A 147 12.75 5.57 14.38
CA GLN A 147 12.49 6.18 13.08
C GLN A 147 12.06 7.64 13.29
N ALA A 148 12.49 8.57 12.44
CA ALA A 148 11.99 9.95 12.50
C ALA A 148 10.57 10.05 11.96
N HIS A 149 10.27 9.29 10.89
CA HIS A 149 8.98 9.25 10.24
C HIS A 149 8.52 7.81 10.03
N LEU A 150 7.22 7.57 10.16
CA LEU A 150 6.56 6.32 9.77
C LEU A 150 5.46 6.67 8.77
N LEU A 151 5.65 6.27 7.52
CA LEU A 151 4.72 6.43 6.42
C LEU A 151 3.93 5.14 6.21
N MET A 152 2.64 5.17 6.47
CA MET A 152 1.75 4.01 6.33
C MET A 152 0.79 4.19 5.15
N GLN A 153 0.66 3.17 4.31
CA GLN A 153 -0.32 3.16 3.22
C GLN A 153 -1.71 2.85 3.76
N ASN A 154 -2.72 3.72 3.55
CA ASN A 154 -4.14 3.48 3.79
C ASN A 154 -4.91 3.11 2.51
N PRO A 155 -5.63 1.97 2.47
CA PRO A 155 -5.84 1.05 3.58
C PRO A 155 -4.56 0.29 3.97
N PRO A 156 -4.34 0.12 5.27
CA PRO A 156 -4.21 -1.22 5.78
C PRO A 156 -5.30 -1.43 6.83
N GLY A 157 -5.86 -2.64 6.86
CA GLY A 157 -7.04 -2.91 7.67
C GLY A 157 -6.89 -2.54 9.15
N LEU A 158 -8.04 -2.44 9.82
CA LEU A 158 -8.15 -2.57 11.27
C LEU A 158 -7.29 -3.77 11.70
N PRO A 159 -6.33 -3.66 12.64
CA PRO A 159 -6.06 -2.55 13.57
C PRO A 159 -4.69 -1.87 13.32
N GLY A 160 -4.13 -2.00 12.12
CA GLY A 160 -2.77 -1.59 11.79
C GLY A 160 -2.49 -0.11 12.06
N ILE A 161 -3.44 0.76 11.70
CA ILE A 161 -3.36 2.21 11.95
C ILE A 161 -3.23 2.55 13.45
N ALA A 162 -3.94 1.84 14.34
CA ALA A 162 -3.82 2.09 15.78
C ALA A 162 -2.48 1.63 16.33
N VAL A 163 -1.96 0.49 15.86
CA VAL A 163 -0.64 0.01 16.25
C VAL A 163 0.44 0.98 15.78
N ALA A 164 0.37 1.43 14.52
CA ALA A 164 1.29 2.41 13.97
C ALA A 164 1.24 3.73 14.72
N TRP A 165 0.04 4.26 14.98
CA TRP A 165 -0.16 5.47 15.78
C TRP A 165 0.39 5.31 17.20
N LEU A 166 0.08 4.21 17.89
CA LEU A 166 0.54 3.95 19.26
C LEU A 166 2.06 3.95 19.32
N VAL A 167 2.72 3.27 18.39
CA VAL A 167 4.19 3.26 18.34
C VAL A 167 4.73 4.65 18.05
N CYS A 168 4.12 5.41 17.14
CA CYS A 168 4.54 6.77 16.87
C CYS A 168 4.40 7.68 18.09
N ALA A 169 3.29 7.57 18.82
CA ALA A 169 3.05 8.27 20.06
C ALA A 169 4.07 7.86 21.14
N LEU A 170 4.34 6.57 21.31
CA LEU A 170 5.32 6.05 22.27
C LEU A 170 6.75 6.53 21.96
N ARG A 171 7.14 6.50 20.69
CA ARG A 171 8.51 6.73 20.22
C ARG A 171 8.80 8.19 19.83
N GLY A 172 7.79 9.05 19.76
CA GLY A 172 7.95 10.42 19.26
C GLY A 172 8.36 10.45 17.78
N THR A 173 7.83 9.49 17.01
CA THR A 173 7.98 9.38 15.56
C THR A 173 6.83 10.13 14.89
N THR A 174 7.10 10.84 13.79
CA THR A 174 6.04 11.53 13.03
C THR A 174 5.23 10.50 12.26
N PHE A 175 3.92 10.44 12.52
CA PHE A 175 3.04 9.49 11.86
C PHE A 175 2.44 10.10 10.59
N ILE A 176 2.69 9.46 9.44
CA ILE A 176 2.23 9.93 8.14
C ILE A 176 1.32 8.85 7.55
N ILE A 177 0.10 9.24 7.14
CA ILE A 177 -0.82 8.34 6.44
C ILE A 177 -0.90 8.74 4.98
N ASP A 178 -0.72 7.77 4.09
CA ASP A 178 -0.95 7.93 2.67
C ASP A 178 -2.30 7.32 2.27
N TRP A 179 -3.30 8.16 2.00
CA TRP A 179 -4.68 7.77 1.69
C TRP A 179 -4.86 7.42 0.21
N HIS A 180 -5.19 6.14 -0.05
CA HIS A 180 -5.50 5.63 -1.39
C HIS A 180 -6.97 5.36 -1.58
N ASN A 181 -7.61 4.82 -0.54
CA ASN A 181 -9.02 4.51 -0.44
C ASN A 181 -9.40 4.51 1.05
N TYR A 182 -10.70 4.53 1.33
CA TYR A 182 -11.20 4.28 2.68
C TYR A 182 -11.38 2.79 2.91
N GLY A 183 -10.78 2.25 3.96
CA GLY A 183 -10.92 0.84 4.33
C GLY A 183 -12.38 0.45 4.56
N TYR A 184 -13.18 1.34 5.17
CA TYR A 184 -14.61 1.06 5.39
C TYR A 184 -15.42 0.97 4.09
N THR A 185 -15.07 1.73 3.04
CA THR A 185 -15.81 1.66 1.76
C THR A 185 -15.50 0.37 1.02
N ILE A 186 -14.25 -0.11 1.05
CA ILE A 186 -13.87 -1.41 0.50
C ILE A 186 -14.64 -2.53 1.21
N MET A 187 -14.74 -2.48 2.54
CA MET A 187 -15.51 -3.47 3.29
C MET A 187 -17.01 -3.38 3.03
N ALA A 188 -17.53 -2.17 2.77
CA ALA A 188 -18.93 -1.96 2.40
C ALA A 188 -19.31 -2.64 1.07
N LEU A 189 -18.36 -2.86 0.16
CA LEU A 189 -18.61 -3.59 -1.09
C LEU A 189 -19.00 -5.06 -0.84
N SER A 190 -18.48 -5.67 0.23
CA SER A 190 -18.77 -7.07 0.58
C SER A 190 -19.92 -7.23 1.57
N LEU A 191 -20.01 -6.36 2.58
CA LEU A 191 -20.98 -6.48 3.68
C LEU A 191 -22.20 -5.56 3.53
N GLY A 192 -22.14 -4.57 2.64
CA GLY A 192 -23.13 -3.51 2.50
C GLY A 192 -22.86 -2.32 3.43
N ALA A 193 -23.19 -1.10 2.98
CA ALA A 193 -22.89 0.14 3.69
C ALA A 193 -23.59 0.29 5.05
N ALA A 194 -24.78 -0.32 5.22
CA ALA A 194 -25.55 -0.28 6.45
C ALA A 194 -25.06 -1.27 7.52
N HIS A 195 -24.13 -2.16 7.20
CA HIS A 195 -23.69 -3.21 8.10
C HIS A 195 -22.98 -2.64 9.35
N PRO A 196 -23.28 -3.10 10.58
CA PRO A 196 -22.71 -2.54 11.81
C PRO A 196 -21.17 -2.52 11.82
N VAL A 197 -20.53 -3.57 11.29
CA VAL A 197 -19.07 -3.66 11.18
C VAL A 197 -18.49 -2.57 10.27
N VAL A 198 -19.20 -2.19 9.20
CA VAL A 198 -18.79 -1.08 8.31
C VAL A 198 -18.88 0.26 9.02
N ARG A 199 -19.92 0.48 9.82
CA ARG A 199 -20.05 1.69 10.65
C ARG A 199 -18.94 1.77 11.69
N LEU A 200 -18.62 0.65 12.34
CA LEU A 200 -17.52 0.56 13.29
C LEU A 200 -16.17 0.84 12.62
N ALA A 201 -15.91 0.24 11.45
CA ALA A 201 -14.68 0.50 10.70
C ALA A 201 -14.56 1.96 10.26
N LYS A 202 -15.66 2.57 9.81
CA LYS A 202 -15.69 3.99 9.46
C LYS A 202 -15.34 4.87 10.67
N TRP A 203 -15.97 4.61 11.82
CA TRP A 203 -15.69 5.34 13.06
C TRP A 203 -14.22 5.18 13.47
N TYR A 204 -13.70 3.96 13.43
CA TYR A 204 -12.33 3.66 13.81
C TYR A 204 -11.32 4.33 12.88
N GLU A 205 -11.51 4.21 11.57
CA GLU A 205 -10.65 4.81 10.56
C GLU A 205 -10.65 6.33 10.68
N HIS A 206 -11.82 6.93 10.95
CA HIS A 206 -11.95 8.35 11.23
C HIS A 206 -11.20 8.78 12.50
N LEU A 207 -11.34 8.04 13.60
CA LEU A 207 -10.65 8.33 14.86
C LEU A 207 -9.13 8.32 14.67
N PHE A 208 -8.57 7.19 14.20
CA PHE A 208 -7.12 7.06 14.08
C PHE A 208 -6.54 7.86 12.91
N GLY A 209 -7.32 8.12 11.87
CA GLY A 209 -6.95 9.00 10.77
C GLY A 209 -6.64 10.41 11.26
N ARG A 210 -7.47 10.96 12.16
CA ARG A 210 -7.27 12.30 12.76
C ARG A 210 -6.07 12.38 13.71
N LEU A 211 -5.59 11.25 14.20
CA LEU A 211 -4.44 11.19 15.11
C LEU A 211 -3.08 11.15 14.37
N SER A 212 -3.10 11.13 13.04
CA SER A 212 -1.90 11.27 12.21
C SER A 212 -1.34 12.69 12.26
N THR A 213 -0.03 12.81 12.09
CA THR A 213 0.65 14.12 12.08
C THR A 213 0.60 14.76 10.70
N LEU A 214 0.77 13.97 9.64
CA LEU A 214 0.75 14.42 8.25
C LEU A 214 -0.05 13.43 7.40
N ASN A 215 -0.68 13.93 6.34
CA ASN A 215 -1.49 13.12 5.45
C ASN A 215 -1.15 13.38 3.99
N LEU A 216 -1.05 12.31 3.21
CA LEU A 216 -0.91 12.33 1.76
C LEU A 216 -2.17 11.69 1.16
N CYS A 217 -2.56 12.05 -0.05
CA CYS A 217 -3.70 11.39 -0.71
C CYS A 217 -3.55 11.33 -2.23
N VAL A 218 -4.23 10.39 -2.88
CA VAL A 218 -4.14 10.14 -4.33
C VAL A 218 -4.76 11.25 -5.21
N THR A 219 -5.78 11.97 -4.72
CA THR A 219 -6.57 12.90 -5.54
C THR A 219 -7.01 14.15 -4.77
N ASN A 220 -7.26 15.25 -5.50
CA ASN A 220 -7.83 16.47 -4.94
C ASN A 220 -9.26 16.23 -4.40
N ALA A 221 -10.01 15.33 -5.02
CA ALA A 221 -11.34 14.94 -4.53
C ALA A 221 -11.25 14.31 -3.14
N MET A 222 -10.33 13.36 -2.94
CA MET A 222 -10.08 12.75 -1.63
C MET A 222 -9.56 13.77 -0.61
N LYS A 223 -8.65 14.67 -1.02
CA LYS A 223 -8.21 15.78 -0.15
C LYS A 223 -9.38 16.59 0.39
N ASN A 224 -10.30 16.99 -0.49
CA ASN A 224 -11.46 17.80 -0.12
C ASN A 224 -12.42 17.01 0.79
N ASP A 225 -12.61 15.72 0.53
CA ASP A 225 -13.44 14.85 1.36
C ASP A 225 -12.84 14.64 2.77
N LEU A 226 -11.54 14.35 2.86
CA LEU A 226 -10.79 14.26 4.11
C LEU A 226 -10.90 15.57 4.92
N GLN A 227 -10.75 16.72 4.28
CA GLN A 227 -10.88 18.00 4.96
C GLN A 227 -12.30 18.23 5.46
N LYS A 228 -13.30 18.07 4.58
CA LYS A 228 -14.70 18.41 4.88
C LYS A 228 -15.36 17.45 5.86
N ASN A 229 -15.16 16.15 5.66
CA ASN A 229 -15.87 15.11 6.41
C ASN A 229 -15.04 14.57 7.58
N TRP A 230 -13.71 14.67 7.53
CA TRP A 230 -12.82 14.10 8.53
C TRP A 230 -12.03 15.15 9.31
N GLY A 231 -12.00 16.41 8.84
CA GLY A 231 -11.15 17.45 9.42
C GLY A 231 -9.66 17.11 9.28
N ILE A 232 -9.30 16.34 8.25
CA ILE A 232 -7.93 15.90 7.99
C ILE A 232 -7.37 16.72 6.83
N GLU A 233 -6.33 17.50 7.11
CA GLU A 233 -5.58 18.22 6.08
C GLU A 233 -4.58 17.26 5.42
N ALA A 234 -4.71 17.09 4.10
CA ALA A 234 -3.86 16.21 3.30
C ALA A 234 -3.22 16.93 2.12
N THR A 235 -2.02 16.50 1.75
CA THR A 235 -1.34 16.92 0.52
C THR A 235 -1.60 15.90 -0.58
N THR A 236 -2.05 16.36 -1.73
CA THR A 236 -2.31 15.47 -2.87
C THR A 236 -1.00 15.09 -3.56
N LEU A 237 -0.78 13.79 -3.69
CA LEU A 237 0.26 13.17 -4.50
C LEU A 237 -0.42 12.22 -5.49
N HIS A 238 -0.51 12.65 -6.73
CA HIS A 238 -1.10 11.85 -7.79
C HIS A 238 -0.23 10.63 -8.11
N ASP A 239 -0.89 9.50 -8.35
CA ASP A 239 -0.22 8.34 -8.91
C ASP A 239 0.21 8.65 -10.34
N ARG A 240 1.53 8.60 -10.56
CA ARG A 240 2.10 8.66 -11.90
C ARG A 240 2.55 7.25 -12.28
N PRO A 241 2.27 6.78 -13.51
CA PRO A 241 2.87 5.54 -13.99
C PRO A 241 4.39 5.63 -13.90
N ALA A 242 5.02 4.51 -13.54
CA ALA A 242 6.48 4.38 -13.61
C ALA A 242 6.99 4.78 -15.00
N SER A 243 8.20 5.32 -15.08
CA SER A 243 8.84 5.65 -16.36
C SER A 243 9.04 4.44 -17.29
N VAL A 244 8.95 3.22 -16.76
CA VAL A 244 8.97 1.97 -17.54
C VAL A 244 7.68 1.81 -18.35
N PHE A 245 6.56 2.36 -17.88
CA PHE A 245 5.32 2.40 -18.65
C PHE A 245 5.39 3.56 -19.63
N GLY A 246 5.40 3.21 -20.90
CA GLY A 246 5.40 4.15 -22.01
C GLY A 246 4.66 3.56 -23.20
N LYS A 247 4.61 4.32 -24.30
CA LYS A 247 4.02 3.83 -25.54
C LYS A 247 4.84 2.65 -26.05
N THR A 248 4.16 1.52 -26.26
CA THR A 248 4.74 0.34 -26.91
C THR A 248 5.20 0.70 -28.32
N SER A 249 6.33 0.15 -28.77
CA SER A 249 6.80 0.35 -30.15
C SER A 249 5.79 -0.20 -31.17
N LEU A 250 5.70 0.41 -32.36
CA LEU A 250 4.72 0.00 -33.37
C LEU A 250 4.83 -1.49 -33.74
N ASN A 251 6.04 -2.03 -33.79
CA ASN A 251 6.25 -3.46 -34.07
C ASN A 251 5.62 -4.37 -33.00
N LEU A 252 5.82 -4.04 -31.72
CA LEU A 252 5.21 -4.79 -30.61
C LEU A 252 3.69 -4.59 -30.57
N GLN A 253 3.18 -3.41 -30.95
CA GLN A 253 1.74 -3.19 -31.09
C GLN A 253 1.16 -4.09 -32.19
N HIS A 254 1.82 -4.16 -33.36
CA HIS A 254 1.41 -5.01 -34.47
C HIS A 254 1.40 -6.49 -34.08
N GLU A 255 2.48 -6.99 -33.47
CA GLU A 255 2.56 -8.37 -32.98
C GLU A 255 1.42 -8.71 -32.00
N LEU A 256 1.15 -7.80 -31.05
CA LEU A 256 0.05 -7.96 -30.10
C LEU A 256 -1.30 -8.03 -30.82
N PHE A 257 -1.56 -7.12 -31.76
CA PHE A 257 -2.83 -7.08 -32.47
C PHE A 257 -2.99 -8.25 -33.44
N CYS A 258 -1.93 -8.78 -34.03
CA CYS A 258 -1.99 -10.02 -34.81
C CYS A 258 -2.37 -11.21 -33.93
N ARG A 259 -1.77 -11.32 -32.73
CA ARG A 259 -2.15 -12.36 -31.75
C ARG A 259 -3.61 -12.22 -31.31
N LEU A 260 -4.06 -11.00 -31.03
CA LEU A 260 -5.45 -10.75 -30.66
C LEU A 260 -6.41 -11.03 -31.83
N ALA A 261 -6.05 -10.70 -33.07
CA ALA A 261 -6.83 -10.96 -34.27
C ALA A 261 -7.05 -12.47 -34.53
N ASN A 262 -6.13 -13.33 -34.08
CA ASN A 262 -6.32 -14.79 -34.12
C ASN A 262 -7.41 -15.29 -33.15
N THR A 263 -7.70 -14.53 -32.09
CA THR A 263 -8.68 -14.90 -31.05
C THR A 263 -10.00 -14.15 -31.21
N TYR A 264 -9.92 -12.89 -31.65
CA TYR A 264 -11.04 -11.96 -31.72
C TYR A 264 -11.11 -11.37 -33.15
N PRO A 265 -12.16 -11.68 -33.92
CA PRO A 265 -12.29 -11.22 -35.30
C PRO A 265 -12.39 -9.69 -35.42
N GLU A 266 -12.77 -8.98 -34.36
CA GLU A 266 -12.88 -7.53 -34.31
C GLU A 266 -11.53 -6.80 -34.48
N PHE A 267 -10.42 -7.51 -34.27
CA PHE A 267 -9.07 -6.98 -34.48
C PHE A 267 -8.48 -7.32 -35.86
N GLN A 268 -9.17 -8.16 -36.64
CA GLN A 268 -8.77 -8.47 -38.01
C GLN A 268 -9.01 -7.26 -38.92
N HIS A 269 -8.23 -7.18 -40.00
CA HIS A 269 -8.39 -6.11 -40.97
C HIS A 269 -9.77 -6.22 -41.65
N PRO A 270 -10.56 -5.14 -41.75
CA PRO A 270 -11.95 -5.18 -42.23
C PRO A 270 -12.09 -5.39 -43.76
N GLY A 271 -11.00 -5.27 -44.51
CA GLY A 271 -10.95 -5.59 -45.93
C GLY A 271 -10.23 -6.90 -46.21
N THR A 272 -10.65 -7.62 -47.26
CA THR A 272 -9.84 -8.66 -47.89
C THR A 272 -8.53 -8.03 -48.33
N VAL A 273 -7.43 -8.39 -47.65
CA VAL A 273 -6.09 -8.15 -48.20
C VAL A 273 -6.08 -8.92 -49.52
N GLY A 274 -6.05 -8.20 -50.64
CA GLY A 274 -6.04 -8.84 -51.96
C GLY A 274 -4.92 -9.87 -52.02
N GLU A 275 -5.22 -11.05 -52.59
CA GLU A 275 -4.31 -12.22 -52.67
C GLU A 275 -2.93 -11.89 -53.27
N GLU A 276 -2.77 -10.72 -53.89
CA GLU A 276 -1.55 -10.27 -54.55
C GLU A 276 -0.55 -9.55 -53.61
N THR A 277 -0.94 -9.20 -52.38
CA THR A 277 -0.02 -8.62 -51.37
C THR A 277 -0.13 -9.39 -50.07
N LYS A 278 0.86 -10.23 -49.75
CA LYS A 278 1.03 -10.93 -48.44
C LYS A 278 1.34 -9.96 -47.29
N ALA A 279 0.68 -8.82 -47.23
CA ALA A 279 0.85 -7.84 -46.16
C ALA A 279 0.08 -8.30 -44.94
N GLU A 280 0.77 -8.61 -43.84
CA GLU A 280 0.15 -8.89 -42.56
C GLU A 280 -0.48 -7.59 -42.03
N ALA A 281 -1.80 -7.61 -41.83
CA ALA A 281 -2.58 -6.43 -41.49
C ALA A 281 -3.56 -6.72 -40.35
N THR A 282 -3.69 -5.74 -39.46
CA THR A 282 -4.71 -5.71 -38.40
C THR A 282 -5.60 -4.50 -38.59
N VAL A 283 -6.67 -4.40 -37.81
CA VAL A 283 -7.55 -3.22 -37.82
C VAL A 283 -6.81 -1.91 -37.47
N PHE A 284 -5.63 -1.98 -36.81
CA PHE A 284 -4.85 -0.81 -36.38
C PHE A 284 -3.55 -0.57 -37.15
N THR A 285 -2.90 -1.62 -37.66
CA THR A 285 -1.52 -1.57 -38.18
C THR A 285 -1.34 -2.44 -39.40
N VAL A 286 -0.46 -2.03 -40.31
CA VAL A 286 -0.10 -2.79 -41.52
C VAL A 286 1.41 -2.94 -41.60
N CYS A 287 1.87 -4.16 -41.84
CA CYS A 287 3.25 -4.49 -42.12
C CYS A 287 3.49 -4.50 -43.64
N SER A 288 4.45 -3.69 -44.09
CA SER A 288 4.79 -3.64 -45.52
C SER A 288 5.57 -4.89 -45.92
N PRO A 289 5.18 -5.61 -47.00
CA PRO A 289 5.83 -6.87 -47.37
C PRO A 289 7.26 -6.69 -47.91
N ASN A 290 7.61 -5.49 -48.39
CA ASN A 290 8.93 -5.22 -48.99
C ASN A 290 10.00 -4.86 -47.96
N ASP A 291 9.64 -4.03 -46.97
CA ASP A 291 10.61 -3.44 -46.03
C ASP A 291 10.42 -3.92 -44.58
N GLY A 292 9.37 -4.71 -44.30
CA GLY A 292 9.00 -5.15 -42.95
C GLY A 292 8.61 -4.00 -42.01
N SER A 293 8.47 -2.77 -42.53
CA SER A 293 8.13 -1.60 -41.74
C SER A 293 6.65 -1.62 -41.36
N VAL A 294 6.38 -1.51 -40.06
CA VAL A 294 5.03 -1.40 -39.52
C VAL A 294 4.58 0.05 -39.49
N THR A 295 3.42 0.32 -40.08
CA THR A 295 2.80 1.65 -40.08
C THR A 295 1.38 1.60 -39.52
N LEU A 296 0.89 2.72 -39.00
CA LEU A 296 -0.49 2.84 -38.51
C LEU A 296 -1.45 2.94 -39.70
N TRP A 297 -2.56 2.21 -39.63
CA TRP A 297 -3.62 2.33 -40.61
C TRP A 297 -4.33 3.69 -40.48
N ARG A 298 -4.63 4.32 -41.63
CA ARG A 298 -5.15 5.70 -41.70
C ARG A 298 -6.55 5.81 -41.08
N ASP A 299 -7.42 4.83 -41.36
CA ASP A 299 -8.81 4.80 -40.89
C ASP A 299 -9.02 3.82 -39.72
N ARG A 300 -7.99 3.62 -38.89
CA ARG A 300 -8.09 2.69 -37.75
C ARG A 300 -9.12 3.16 -36.72
N PRO A 301 -9.85 2.25 -36.08
CA PRO A 301 -10.70 2.58 -34.94
C PRO A 301 -9.87 3.04 -33.75
N ALA A 302 -10.52 3.66 -32.76
CA ALA A 302 -9.90 3.92 -31.46
C ALA A 302 -10.21 2.76 -30.51
N LEU A 303 -9.18 2.21 -29.86
CA LEU A 303 -9.35 1.21 -28.81
C LEU A 303 -9.31 1.90 -27.45
N LEU A 304 -10.46 1.93 -26.76
CA LEU A 304 -10.52 2.38 -25.38
C LEU A 304 -10.45 1.16 -24.44
N VAL A 305 -9.32 0.99 -23.78
CA VAL A 305 -9.16 -0.02 -22.73
C VAL A 305 -9.30 0.68 -21.37
N SER A 306 -10.32 0.28 -20.60
CA SER A 306 -10.49 0.72 -19.22
C SER A 306 -10.26 -0.45 -18.29
N SER A 307 -9.19 -0.41 -17.52
CA SER A 307 -8.94 -1.36 -16.43
C SER A 307 -9.54 -0.83 -15.14
N THR A 308 -10.78 -1.18 -14.82
CA THR A 308 -11.28 -1.01 -13.46
C THR A 308 -10.80 -2.18 -12.61
N SER A 309 -10.18 -1.90 -11.47
CA SER A 309 -9.92 -2.90 -10.44
C SER A 309 -11.21 -3.66 -10.13
N TRP A 310 -11.12 -4.99 -10.13
CA TRP A 310 -12.21 -5.93 -9.91
C TRP A 310 -13.24 -5.46 -8.86
N THR A 311 -14.44 -5.08 -9.33
CA THR A 311 -15.67 -5.01 -8.53
C THR A 311 -16.76 -5.68 -9.33
N GLY A 312 -17.10 -6.92 -8.93
CA GLY A 312 -17.95 -7.84 -9.70
C GLY A 312 -19.42 -7.49 -9.78
N ARG A 313 -19.81 -6.24 -10.06
CA ARG A 313 -21.24 -5.88 -10.17
C ARG A 313 -21.61 -4.65 -10.99
N THR A 314 -20.72 -4.10 -11.82
CA THR A 314 -21.11 -3.02 -12.74
C THR A 314 -20.67 -3.37 -14.15
N LEU A 315 -21.53 -4.12 -14.85
CA LEU A 315 -21.57 -4.02 -16.31
C LEU A 315 -21.99 -2.57 -16.59
N LEU A 316 -21.04 -1.73 -17.01
CA LEU A 316 -21.39 -0.49 -17.69
C LEU A 316 -22.21 -0.90 -18.93
N PRO A 317 -23.48 -0.48 -19.06
CA PRO A 317 -24.27 -0.79 -20.23
C PRO A 317 -23.76 0.10 -21.37
N TYR A 318 -22.73 -0.33 -22.08
CA TYR A 318 -22.43 0.24 -23.38
C TYR A 318 -23.35 -0.42 -24.39
N SER A 319 -24.39 0.32 -24.77
CA SER A 319 -25.26 0.00 -25.89
C SER A 319 -24.40 -0.12 -27.16
N PHE A 320 -24.52 -1.27 -27.84
CA PHE A 320 -24.01 -1.42 -29.19
C PHE A 320 -24.81 -0.49 -30.11
N ASN A 321 -24.23 0.65 -30.46
CA ASN A 321 -24.70 1.42 -31.60
C ASN A 321 -23.87 1.03 -32.81
N GLN A 322 -24.40 0.14 -33.65
CA GLN A 322 -23.77 -0.30 -34.90
C GLN A 322 -23.55 0.84 -35.92
N ASN A 323 -24.04 2.06 -35.65
CA ASN A 323 -23.91 3.21 -36.54
C ASN A 323 -22.76 4.19 -36.20
N SER A 324 -21.92 3.92 -35.20
CA SER A 324 -20.75 4.74 -34.90
C SER A 324 -19.46 3.93 -34.97
N ARG A 325 -18.42 4.47 -35.60
CA ARG A 325 -17.09 3.86 -35.85
C ARG A 325 -16.26 3.63 -34.56
N THR A 326 -16.89 3.14 -33.50
CA THR A 326 -16.31 2.99 -32.17
C THR A 326 -16.45 1.53 -31.75
N THR A 327 -15.41 0.73 -31.97
CA THR A 327 -15.36 -0.65 -31.46
C THR A 327 -14.96 -0.63 -29.99
N SER A 328 -15.92 -0.86 -29.09
CA SER A 328 -15.65 -0.97 -27.66
C SER A 328 -15.38 -2.43 -27.31
N VAL A 329 -14.12 -2.79 -27.09
CA VAL A 329 -13.74 -4.14 -26.65
C VAL A 329 -13.43 -4.11 -25.16
N CYS A 330 -14.26 -4.78 -24.35
CA CYS A 330 -14.01 -4.92 -22.91
C CYS A 330 -13.05 -6.09 -22.68
N LEU A 331 -11.74 -5.80 -22.60
CA LEU A 331 -10.73 -6.80 -22.26
C LEU A 331 -10.51 -6.80 -20.74
N CYS A 332 -11.05 -7.82 -20.07
CA CYS A 332 -10.78 -8.07 -18.65
C CYS A 332 -9.45 -8.81 -18.50
N PHE A 333 -8.36 -8.08 -18.24
CA PHE A 333 -7.08 -8.69 -17.89
C PHE A 333 -6.97 -8.93 -16.38
N PRO A 334 -6.84 -10.19 -15.90
CA PRO A 334 -6.40 -10.43 -14.56
C PRO A 334 -4.91 -10.07 -14.49
N HIS A 335 -4.60 -8.96 -13.81
CA HIS A 335 -3.26 -8.60 -13.29
C HIS A 335 -2.24 -7.87 -14.18
N GLN A 336 -2.60 -7.27 -15.31
CA GLN A 336 -1.68 -6.33 -16.00
C GLN A 336 -2.40 -5.09 -16.53
N ILE A 337 -1.90 -3.90 -16.17
CA ILE A 337 -2.32 -2.63 -16.74
C ILE A 337 -1.54 -2.46 -18.04
N LEU A 338 -2.19 -2.73 -19.18
CA LEU A 338 -1.67 -2.38 -20.49
C LEU A 338 -2.28 -1.03 -20.89
N LEU A 339 -1.51 0.05 -20.80
CA LEU A 339 -1.93 1.34 -21.32
C LEU A 339 -1.49 1.42 -22.80
N MET A 340 -2.39 1.13 -23.73
CA MET A 340 -2.16 1.43 -25.14
C MET A 340 -2.77 2.80 -25.45
N ILE A 341 -1.91 3.79 -25.73
CA ILE A 341 -2.29 5.07 -26.36
C ILE A 341 -1.42 5.29 -27.59
#